data_AF-A0A2N5KB52-F1
#
_entry.id   AF-A0A2N5KB52-F1
#
_cell.length_a   1.000
_cell.length_b   1.000
_cell.length_c   1.000
_cell.angle_alpha   90.00
_cell.angle_beta   90.00
_cell.angle_gamma   90.00
#
_symmetry.space_group_name_H-M   'P 1'
#
loop_
_entity.id
_entity.type
_entity.pdbx_description
1 polymer ?
#
loop_
_entity_poly.entity_id
_entity_poly.type
_entity_poly.pdbx_seq_one_letter_code
_entity_poly.pdbx_strand_id
1 'polypeptide(L)'
;MFVNVLLMALFLIVTGAGFFQGTVKLVIALVTFYLSVVLASLYFKLMATYFNTSPVVAEAVSFFIILTLCFIILLAMSLYTFRYVRFPGRLEYLDRILGVGFGVILGVVLASIIAMVLQYMFISHRAGNEYPITRALQTSTQNSTLLRLLMYNILPRLFTLVSPFLPDAAIPFFNPIR
;
A
#
# COMPACT_ATOMS: atom_id res chain seq x y z
N MET A 1 17.94 -8.20 3.98
CA MET A 1 16.94 -9.28 4.26
C MET A 1 15.72 -8.78 5.01
N PHE A 2 15.85 -7.85 5.95
CA PHE A 2 14.74 -7.33 6.76
C PHE A 2 13.49 -6.90 5.94
N VAL A 3 13.67 -6.13 4.86
CA VAL A 3 12.56 -5.65 4.02
C VAL A 3 11.80 -6.79 3.34
N ASN A 4 12.48 -7.87 2.95
CA ASN A 4 11.79 -9.05 2.39
C ASN A 4 10.87 -9.68 3.43
N VAL A 5 11.36 -9.86 4.67
CA VAL A 5 10.58 -10.44 5.76
C VAL A 5 9.39 -9.55 6.10
N LEU A 6 9.60 -8.23 6.17
CA LEU A 6 8.55 -7.26 6.44
C LEU A 6 7.44 -7.29 5.37
N LEU A 7 7.81 -7.23 4.08
CA LEU A 7 6.85 -7.28 2.98
C LEU A 7 6.12 -8.63 2.92
N MET A 8 6.83 -9.73 3.15
CA MET A 8 6.25 -11.08 3.15
C MET A 8 5.31 -11.29 4.34
N ALA A 9 5.69 -10.85 5.54
CA ALA A 9 4.84 -10.93 6.73
C ALA A 9 3.56 -10.10 6.53
N LEU A 10 3.69 -8.88 6.01
CA LEU A 10 2.54 -8.03 5.69
C LEU A 10 1.63 -8.68 4.64
N PHE A 11 2.20 -9.23 3.58
CA PHE A 11 1.45 -9.97 2.56
C PHE A 11 0.68 -11.15 3.14
N LEU A 12 1.33 -11.96 4.00
CA LEU A 12 0.70 -13.11 4.65
C LEU A 12 -0.40 -12.71 5.64
N ILE A 13 -0.20 -11.65 6.42
CA ILE A 13 -1.20 -11.14 7.37
C ILE A 13 -2.43 -10.65 6.61
N VAL A 14 -2.25 -9.86 5.55
CA VAL A 14 -3.38 -9.33 4.76
C VAL A 14 -4.11 -10.46 4.03
N THR A 15 -3.37 -11.39 3.43
CA THR A 15 -3.96 -12.57 2.76
C THR A 15 -4.71 -13.45 3.75
N GLY A 16 -4.11 -13.71 4.91
CA GLY A 16 -4.72 -14.49 5.99
C GLY A 16 -5.96 -13.82 6.55
N ALA A 17 -5.94 -12.50 6.75
CA ALA A 17 -7.12 -11.73 7.13
C ALA A 17 -8.25 -11.87 6.10
N GLY A 18 -7.92 -11.98 4.81
CA GLY A 18 -8.87 -12.21 3.73
C GLY A 18 -9.60 -13.57 3.80
N PHE A 19 -8.96 -14.60 4.34
CA PHE A 19 -9.63 -15.89 4.58
C PHE A 19 -10.76 -15.78 5.62
N PHE A 20 -10.60 -14.93 6.63
CA PHE A 20 -11.54 -14.84 7.76
C PHE A 20 -12.63 -13.77 7.59
N GLN A 21 -12.43 -12.74 6.76
CA GLN A 21 -13.33 -11.58 6.72
C GLN A 21 -14.50 -11.69 5.72
N GLY A 22 -14.55 -12.71 4.85
CA GLY A 22 -15.60 -12.85 3.82
C GLY A 22 -15.43 -11.87 2.66
N THR A 23 -15.89 -12.25 1.45
CA THR A 23 -15.61 -11.54 0.19
C THR A 23 -16.10 -10.11 0.21
N VAL A 24 -17.30 -9.86 0.74
CA VAL A 24 -17.91 -8.52 0.75
C VAL A 24 -17.02 -7.52 1.50
N LYS A 25 -16.51 -7.90 2.67
CA LYS A 25 -15.66 -7.01 3.48
C LYS A 25 -14.33 -6.74 2.80
N LEU A 26 -13.79 -7.71 2.06
CA LEU A 26 -12.57 -7.55 1.28
C LEU A 26 -12.74 -6.66 0.07
N VAL A 27 -13.85 -6.79 -0.66
CA VAL A 27 -14.17 -5.90 -1.78
C VAL A 27 -14.31 -4.46 -1.26
N ILE A 28 -15.02 -4.27 -0.15
CA ILE A 28 -15.10 -2.98 0.52
C ILE A 28 -13.70 -2.48 0.89
N ALA A 29 -12.88 -3.30 1.56
CA ALA A 29 -11.53 -2.92 1.95
C ALA A 29 -10.68 -2.51 0.74
N LEU A 30 -10.82 -3.18 -0.40
CA LEU A 30 -10.09 -2.88 -1.63
C LEU A 30 -10.54 -1.54 -2.23
N VAL A 31 -11.85 -1.28 -2.28
CA VAL A 31 -12.39 0.01 -2.74
C VAL A 31 -12.00 1.14 -1.80
N THR A 32 -12.11 0.93 -0.50
CA THR A 32 -11.67 1.87 0.53
C THR A 32 -10.18 2.17 0.41
N PHE A 33 -9.35 1.13 0.22
CA PHE A 33 -7.92 1.28 0.03
C PHE A 33 -7.61 2.11 -1.21
N TYR A 34 -8.26 1.82 -2.32
CA TYR A 34 -8.14 2.60 -3.55
C TYR A 34 -8.48 4.09 -3.32
N LEU A 35 -9.61 4.39 -2.68
CA LEU A 35 -9.98 5.78 -2.35
C LEU A 35 -8.96 6.47 -1.44
N SER A 36 -8.38 5.72 -0.50
CA SER A 36 -7.35 6.22 0.42
C SER A 36 -6.05 6.55 -0.32
N VAL A 37 -5.67 5.75 -1.32
CA VAL A 37 -4.51 6.05 -2.19
C VAL A 37 -4.74 7.33 -2.98
N VAL A 38 -5.93 7.50 -3.56
CA VAL A 38 -6.29 8.74 -4.27
C VAL A 38 -6.22 9.93 -3.31
N LEU A 39 -6.84 9.86 -2.13
CA LEU A 39 -6.78 10.96 -1.16
C LEU A 39 -5.34 11.26 -0.70
N ALA A 40 -4.56 10.23 -0.37
CA ALA A 40 -3.16 10.40 0.02
C ALA A 40 -2.35 11.10 -1.08
N SER A 41 -2.60 10.74 -2.34
CA SER A 41 -1.96 11.33 -3.52
C SER A 41 -2.32 12.80 -3.75
N LEU A 42 -3.47 13.28 -3.26
CA LEU A 42 -3.82 14.70 -3.32
C LEU A 42 -3.22 15.51 -2.16
N TYR A 43 -3.22 14.96 -0.94
CA TYR A 43 -2.93 15.72 0.28
C TYR A 43 -1.48 15.59 0.79
N PHE A 44 -0.66 14.67 0.26
CA PHE A 44 0.69 14.45 0.79
C PHE A 44 1.58 15.69 0.76
N LYS A 45 1.48 16.53 -0.27
CA LYS A 45 2.28 17.75 -0.40
C LYS A 45 1.97 18.78 0.69
N LEU A 46 0.69 18.91 1.05
CA LEU A 46 0.24 19.83 2.10
C LEU A 46 0.70 19.38 3.48
N MET A 47 0.80 18.06 3.71
CA MET A 47 1.31 17.54 4.98
C MET A 47 2.84 17.58 5.05
N ALA A 48 3.53 17.46 3.90
CA ALA A 48 4.99 17.51 3.82
C ALA A 48 5.57 18.85 4.32
N THR A 49 4.84 19.96 4.17
CA THR A 49 5.29 21.29 4.62
C THR A 49 5.43 21.40 6.14
N TYR A 50 4.81 20.51 6.92
CA TYR A 50 4.92 20.51 8.37
C TYR A 50 6.17 19.77 8.89
N PHE A 51 6.89 19.06 8.02
CA PHE A 51 8.09 18.33 8.39
C PHE A 51 9.35 19.13 8.06
N ASN A 52 10.17 19.41 9.07
CA ASN A 52 11.50 20.01 8.92
C ASN A 52 12.55 18.93 8.59
N THR A 53 12.39 18.21 7.49
CA THR A 53 13.36 17.21 7.01
C THR A 53 13.59 17.37 5.51
N SER A 54 14.39 16.47 4.91
CA SER A 54 14.58 16.44 3.46
C SER A 54 13.22 16.36 2.76
N PRO A 55 12.97 17.18 1.72
CA PRO A 55 11.65 17.26 1.06
C PRO A 55 11.15 15.90 0.59
N VAL A 56 12.05 15.03 0.13
CA VAL A 56 11.74 13.67 -0.30
C VAL A 56 11.22 12.80 0.85
N VAL A 57 11.88 12.87 2.01
CA VAL A 57 11.49 12.10 3.20
C VAL A 57 10.18 12.63 3.75
N ALA A 58 10.04 13.95 3.80
CA ALA A 58 8.82 14.63 4.23
C ALA A 58 7.61 14.20 3.39
N GLU A 59 7.75 14.20 2.06
CA GLU A 59 6.69 13.78 1.13
C GLU A 59 6.33 12.30 1.29
N ALA A 60 7.32 11.41 1.34
CA ALA A 60 7.09 9.97 1.45
C ALA A 60 6.45 9.58 2.80
N VAL A 61 6.92 10.17 3.90
CA VAL A 61 6.35 9.96 5.23
C VAL A 61 4.94 10.54 5.29
N SER A 62 4.72 11.72 4.73
CA SER A 62 3.40 12.36 4.67
C SER A 62 2.39 11.54 3.87
N PHE A 63 2.80 11.02 2.70
CA PHE A 63 1.97 10.13 1.91
C PHE A 63 1.57 8.89 2.72
N PHE A 64 2.54 8.26 3.40
CA PHE A 64 2.28 7.05 4.20
C PHE A 64 1.34 7.31 5.39
N ILE A 65 1.52 8.45 6.08
CA ILE A 65 0.65 8.86 7.20
C ILE A 65 -0.78 9.07 6.71
N ILE A 66 -0.98 9.85 5.65
CA ILE A 66 -2.32 10.13 5.12
C ILE A 66 -2.96 8.85 4.58
N LEU A 67 -2.22 8.02 3.85
CA LEU A 67 -2.70 6.75 3.35
C LEU A 67 -3.21 5.87 4.50
N THR A 68 -2.42 5.73 5.55
CA THR A 68 -2.76 4.89 6.71
C THR A 68 -3.97 5.46 7.45
N LEU A 69 -4.00 6.76 7.69
CA LEU A 69 -5.07 7.43 8.43
C LEU A 69 -6.39 7.40 7.66
N CYS A 70 -6.37 7.77 6.37
CA CYS A 70 -7.54 7.68 5.49
C CYS A 70 -8.02 6.24 5.37
N PHE A 71 -7.11 5.28 5.21
CA PHE A 71 -7.49 3.87 5.08
C PHE A 71 -8.18 3.35 6.34
N ILE A 72 -7.63 3.62 7.53
CA ILE A 72 -8.25 3.19 8.79
C ILE A 72 -9.63 3.81 8.98
N ILE A 73 -9.76 5.13 8.77
CA ILE A 73 -11.03 5.84 8.96
C ILE A 73 -12.07 5.36 7.95
N LEU A 74 -11.73 5.34 6.66
CA LEU A 74 -12.66 4.92 5.63
C LEU A 74 -13.01 3.43 5.76
N LEU A 75 -12.08 2.59 6.18
CA LEU A 75 -12.35 1.16 6.40
C LEU A 75 -13.32 0.98 7.57
N ALA A 76 -13.09 1.68 8.68
CA ALA A 76 -13.99 1.66 9.82
C ALA A 76 -15.40 2.15 9.45
N MET A 77 -15.49 3.28 8.73
CA MET A 77 -16.77 3.81 8.24
C MET A 77 -17.47 2.85 7.27
N SER A 78 -16.72 2.26 6.34
CA SER A 78 -17.29 1.34 5.34
C SER A 78 -17.78 0.04 5.99
N LEU A 79 -17.02 -0.52 6.93
CA LEU A 79 -17.43 -1.70 7.71
C LEU A 79 -18.64 -1.40 8.61
N TYR A 80 -18.75 -0.18 9.14
CA TYR A 80 -19.91 0.26 9.90
C TYR A 80 -21.16 0.37 9.02
N THR A 81 -21.06 1.06 7.86
CA THR A 81 -22.18 1.24 6.93
C THR A 81 -22.67 -0.08 6.35
N PHE A 82 -21.77 -0.96 5.93
CA PHE A 82 -22.12 -2.23 5.30
C PHE A 82 -22.21 -3.41 6.28
N ARG A 83 -22.35 -3.14 7.58
CA ARG A 83 -22.42 -4.18 8.64
C ARG A 83 -23.49 -5.25 8.39
N TYR A 84 -24.57 -4.88 7.71
CA TYR A 84 -25.74 -5.72 7.47
C TYR A 84 -25.70 -6.50 6.15
N VAL A 85 -24.72 -6.23 5.28
CA VAL A 85 -24.57 -6.97 4.03
C VAL A 85 -23.91 -8.31 4.32
N ARG A 86 -24.72 -9.37 4.35
CA ARG A 86 -24.25 -10.76 4.49
C ARG A 86 -24.76 -11.58 3.31
N PHE A 87 -23.88 -12.41 2.73
CA PHE A 87 -24.33 -13.41 1.77
C PHE A 87 -25.19 -14.48 2.47
N PRO A 88 -26.26 -14.98 1.83
CA PRO A 88 -27.04 -16.09 2.36
C PRO A 88 -26.17 -17.35 2.56
N GLY A 89 -26.33 -18.02 3.70
CA GLY A 89 -25.41 -19.03 4.26
C GLY A 89 -25.13 -20.29 3.43
N ARG A 90 -25.69 -20.42 2.23
CA ARG A 90 -25.43 -21.54 1.31
C ARG A 90 -24.20 -21.35 0.42
N LEU A 91 -23.62 -20.15 0.39
CA LEU A 91 -22.44 -19.81 -0.43
C LEU A 91 -21.16 -19.58 0.40
N GLU A 92 -21.13 -20.00 1.67
CA GLU A 92 -20.04 -19.67 2.59
C GLU A 92 -18.67 -20.22 2.14
N TYR A 93 -18.64 -21.41 1.51
CA TYR A 93 -17.41 -21.96 0.94
C TYR A 93 -16.91 -21.17 -0.27
N LEU A 94 -17.82 -20.73 -1.14
CA LEU A 94 -17.47 -19.87 -2.28
C LEU A 94 -16.99 -18.49 -1.80
N ASP A 95 -17.61 -17.97 -0.75
CA ASP A 95 -17.25 -16.71 -0.10
C ASP A 95 -15.83 -16.76 0.52
N ARG A 96 -15.41 -17.91 1.07
CA ARG A 96 -14.04 -18.08 1.57
C ARG A 96 -13.01 -18.17 0.45
N ILE A 97 -13.30 -18.91 -0.63
CA ILE A 97 -12.37 -19.04 -1.77
C ILE A 97 -12.17 -17.68 -2.46
N LEU A 98 -13.27 -16.96 -2.71
CA LEU A 98 -13.20 -15.61 -3.27
C LEU A 98 -12.51 -14.65 -2.30
N GLY A 99 -12.79 -14.75 -1.00
CA GLY A 99 -12.10 -13.98 0.04
C GLY A 99 -10.58 -14.15 0.00
N VAL A 100 -10.07 -15.39 -0.14
CA VAL A 100 -8.62 -15.61 -0.32
C VAL A 100 -8.11 -14.92 -1.57
N GLY A 101 -8.81 -15.05 -2.70
CA GLY A 101 -8.44 -14.38 -3.96
C GLY A 101 -8.32 -12.86 -3.80
N PHE A 102 -9.34 -12.22 -3.22
CA PHE A 102 -9.32 -10.78 -2.96
C PHE A 102 -8.30 -10.37 -1.89
N GLY A 103 -8.06 -11.22 -0.88
CA GLY A 103 -7.03 -11.01 0.14
C GLY A 103 -5.62 -11.03 -0.46
N VAL A 104 -5.35 -11.95 -1.38
CA VAL A 104 -4.10 -11.97 -2.15
C VAL A 104 -3.96 -10.68 -2.97
N ILE A 105 -5.00 -10.28 -3.70
CA ILE A 105 -4.97 -9.05 -4.50
C ILE A 105 -4.68 -7.84 -3.61
N LEU A 106 -5.42 -7.68 -2.51
CA LEU A 106 -5.23 -6.59 -1.56
C LEU A 106 -3.83 -6.61 -0.96
N GLY A 107 -3.33 -7.78 -0.57
CA GLY A 107 -1.98 -7.95 -0.02
C GLY A 107 -0.90 -7.57 -1.03
N VAL A 108 -1.04 -8.00 -2.28
CA VAL A 108 -0.12 -7.64 -3.37
C VAL A 108 -0.13 -6.13 -3.61
N VAL A 109 -1.32 -5.51 -3.69
CA VAL A 109 -1.46 -4.08 -3.92
C VAL A 109 -0.82 -3.29 -2.76
N LEU A 110 -1.14 -3.64 -1.52
CA LEU A 110 -0.64 -2.95 -0.34
C LEU A 110 0.88 -3.09 -0.23
N ALA A 111 1.41 -4.31 -0.42
CA ALA A 111 2.85 -4.55 -0.44
C ALA A 111 3.55 -3.78 -1.57
N SER A 112 2.91 -3.65 -2.75
CA SER A 112 3.48 -2.91 -3.89
C SER A 112 3.58 -1.41 -3.60
N ILE A 113 2.57 -0.81 -2.97
CA ILE A 113 2.61 0.61 -2.59
C ILE A 113 3.68 0.86 -1.51
N ILE A 114 3.81 -0.03 -0.53
CA ILE A 114 4.89 0.07 0.46
C ILE A 114 6.26 -0.05 -0.20
N ALA A 115 6.44 -1.06 -1.06
CA ALA A 115 7.68 -1.27 -1.81
C ALA A 115 8.07 -0.03 -2.63
N MET A 116 7.08 0.62 -3.24
CA MET A 116 7.23 1.86 -4.01
C MET A 116 7.71 3.03 -3.15
N VAL A 117 7.10 3.25 -1.99
CA VAL A 117 7.53 4.29 -1.05
C VAL A 117 8.97 4.03 -0.57
N LEU A 118 9.29 2.78 -0.25
CA LEU A 118 10.65 2.39 0.15
C LEU A 118 11.67 2.60 -0.98
N GLN A 119 11.33 2.26 -2.23
CA GLN A 119 12.20 2.52 -3.38
C GLN A 119 12.46 4.01 -3.57
N TYR A 120 11.39 4.82 -3.59
CA TYR A 120 11.49 6.26 -3.81
C TYR A 120 12.39 6.93 -2.76
N MET A 121 12.24 6.53 -1.49
CA MET A 121 13.00 7.07 -0.37
C MET A 121 14.47 6.60 -0.37
N PHE A 122 14.71 5.28 -0.44
CA PHE A 122 16.04 4.71 -0.16
C PHE A 122 16.88 4.40 -1.40
N ILE A 123 16.26 4.18 -2.55
CA ILE A 123 16.95 3.87 -3.81
C ILE A 123 17.10 5.13 -4.65
N SER A 124 16.00 5.82 -4.97
CA SER A 124 16.03 6.98 -5.88
C SER A 124 16.70 8.20 -5.25
N HIS A 125 16.40 8.49 -3.98
CA HIS A 125 16.89 9.70 -3.32
C HIS A 125 17.93 9.44 -2.22
N ARG A 126 18.28 8.17 -1.98
CA ARG A 126 19.27 7.74 -0.98
C ARG A 126 19.09 8.42 0.38
N ALA A 127 17.83 8.64 0.78
CA ALA A 127 17.53 9.31 2.02
C ALA A 127 18.04 8.50 3.21
N GLY A 128 18.73 9.15 4.15
CA GLY A 128 19.14 8.54 5.40
C GLY A 128 20.52 7.89 5.40
N ASN A 129 21.52 8.53 4.79
CA ASN A 129 22.91 8.13 4.98
C ASN A 129 23.52 8.66 6.31
N GLU A 130 22.74 9.36 7.13
CA GLU A 130 23.20 10.05 8.33
C GLU A 130 23.13 9.18 9.59
N TYR A 131 22.11 8.31 9.70
CA TYR A 131 21.89 7.46 10.88
C TYR A 131 22.13 5.97 10.57
N PRO A 132 22.63 5.18 11.53
CA PRO A 132 22.92 3.76 11.33
C PRO A 132 21.66 2.94 11.01
N ILE A 133 20.51 3.31 11.58
CA ILE A 133 19.22 2.65 11.34
C ILE A 133 18.76 2.88 9.90
N THR A 134 18.89 4.10 9.39
CA THR A 134 18.47 4.44 8.03
C THR A 134 19.38 3.79 6.98
N ARG A 135 20.68 3.67 7.26
CA ARG A 135 21.61 2.88 6.42
C ARG A 135 21.27 1.39 6.38
N ALA A 136 20.89 0.80 7.51
CA ALA A 136 20.48 -0.60 7.58
C ALA A 136 19.18 -0.86 6.78
N LEU A 137 18.22 0.07 6.87
CA LEU A 137 17.00 0.05 6.06
C LEU A 137 17.28 0.23 4.57
N GLN A 138 18.15 1.18 4.21
CA GLN A 138 18.56 1.42 2.82
C GLN A 138 19.22 0.18 2.21
N THR A 139 20.19 -0.41 2.90
CA THR A 139 20.90 -1.62 2.45
C THR A 139 19.94 -2.81 2.35
N SER A 140 18.97 -2.91 3.26
CA SER A 140 17.95 -3.96 3.21
C SER A 140 16.96 -3.79 2.06
N THR A 141 16.67 -2.53 1.68
CA THR A 141 15.78 -2.18 0.57
C THR A 141 16.43 -2.48 -0.78
N GLN A 142 17.69 -2.08 -0.97
CA GLN A 142 18.45 -2.30 -2.21
C GLN A 142 18.66 -3.79 -2.54
N ASN A 143 18.81 -4.61 -1.51
CA ASN A 143 19.02 -6.06 -1.61
C ASN A 143 17.71 -6.87 -1.58
N SER A 144 16.54 -6.22 -1.61
CA SER A 144 15.25 -6.91 -1.56
C SER A 144 14.84 -7.43 -2.94
N THR A 145 14.72 -8.76 -3.07
CA THR A 145 14.22 -9.43 -4.28
C THR A 145 12.72 -9.26 -4.44
N LEU A 146 11.96 -9.33 -3.34
CA LEU A 146 10.51 -9.09 -3.34
C LEU A 146 10.16 -7.68 -3.79
N LEU A 147 10.92 -6.68 -3.32
CA LEU A 147 10.74 -5.30 -3.78
C LEU A 147 10.96 -5.20 -5.28
N ARG A 148 12.04 -5.78 -5.82
CA ARG A 148 12.29 -5.78 -7.28
C ARG A 148 11.13 -6.44 -8.04
N LEU A 149 10.66 -7.61 -7.59
CA LEU A 149 9.53 -8.28 -8.23
C LEU A 149 8.25 -7.44 -8.22
N LEU A 150 7.91 -6.83 -7.08
CA LEU A 150 6.75 -5.94 -6.95
C LEU A 150 6.88 -4.73 -7.88
N MET A 151 8.04 -4.09 -7.90
CA MET A 151 8.29 -2.86 -8.66
C MET A 151 8.31 -3.08 -10.17
N TYR A 152 8.93 -4.16 -10.66
CA TYR A 152 9.10 -4.39 -12.09
C TYR A 152 7.94 -5.16 -12.72
N ASN A 153 7.27 -6.06 -11.99
CA ASN A 153 6.26 -6.93 -12.59
C ASN A 153 4.83 -6.53 -12.22
N ILE A 154 4.62 -6.01 -11.02
CA ILE A 154 3.28 -5.84 -10.46
C ILE A 154 2.86 -4.36 -10.50
N LEU A 155 3.72 -3.45 -10.03
CA LEU A 155 3.42 -2.03 -9.94
C LEU A 155 3.02 -1.39 -11.27
N PRO A 156 3.68 -1.66 -12.42
CA PRO A 156 3.29 -1.05 -13.69
C PRO A 156 1.86 -1.43 -14.10
N ARG A 157 1.47 -2.69 -13.83
CA ARG A 157 0.12 -3.18 -14.11
C ARG A 157 -0.90 -2.50 -13.20
N LEU A 158 -0.59 -2.36 -11.91
CA LEU A 158 -1.44 -1.60 -10.99
C LEU A 158 -1.56 -0.13 -11.39
N PHE A 159 -0.46 0.49 -11.82
CA PHE A 159 -0.46 1.88 -12.26
C PHE A 159 -1.39 2.11 -13.45
N THR A 160 -1.42 1.20 -14.44
CA THR A 160 -2.37 1.36 -15.57
C THR A 160 -3.83 1.42 -15.14
N LEU A 161 -4.21 0.72 -14.07
CA LEU A 161 -5.58 0.70 -13.55
C LEU A 161 -5.93 1.99 -12.77
N VAL A 162 -4.95 2.60 -12.10
CA VAL A 162 -5.15 3.75 -11.21
C VAL A 162 -4.80 5.08 -11.90
N SER A 163 -3.99 5.05 -12.96
CA SER A 163 -3.48 6.22 -13.69
C SER A 163 -4.54 7.26 -14.11
N PRO A 164 -5.76 6.90 -14.59
CA PRO A 164 -6.74 7.93 -14.97
C PRO A 164 -7.30 8.72 -13.78
N PHE A 165 -7.11 8.26 -12.55
CA PHE A 165 -7.62 8.90 -11.34
C PHE A 165 -6.51 9.43 -10.42
N LEU A 166 -5.24 9.25 -10.80
CA LEU A 166 -4.09 9.74 -10.04
C LEU A 166 -3.80 11.22 -10.41
N PRO A 167 -3.68 12.11 -9.43
CA PRO A 167 -3.22 13.48 -9.67
C PRO A 167 -1.76 13.47 -10.15
N ASP A 168 -1.42 14.41 -11.02
CA ASP A 168 -0.08 14.52 -11.63
C ASP A 168 1.05 14.57 -10.60
N ALA A 169 0.75 15.11 -9.41
CA ALA A 169 1.65 15.19 -8.27
C ALA A 169 2.18 13.82 -7.81
N ALA A 170 1.45 12.74 -8.05
CA ALA A 170 1.80 11.41 -7.55
C ALA A 170 2.55 10.55 -8.57
N ILE A 171 2.58 10.96 -9.84
CA ILE A 171 3.28 10.26 -10.93
C ILE A 171 4.75 9.91 -10.59
N PRO A 172 5.56 10.77 -9.92
CA PRO A 172 6.94 10.44 -9.59
C PRO A 172 7.09 9.23 -8.65
N PHE A 173 6.07 8.94 -7.85
CA PHE A 173 6.08 7.78 -6.98
C PHE A 173 5.71 6.51 -7.76
N PHE A 174 4.72 6.59 -8.66
CA PHE A 174 4.15 5.41 -9.33
C PHE A 174 4.85 5.00 -10.64
N ASN A 175 5.69 5.86 -11.21
CA ASN A 175 6.51 5.54 -12.37
C ASN A 175 8.00 5.52 -11.99
N PRO A 176 8.52 4.38 -11.50
CA PRO A 176 9.90 4.25 -11.03
C PRO A 176 10.95 4.22 -12.15
N ILE A 177 10.56 4.29 -13.43
CA ILE A 177 11.44 4.09 -14.61
C ILE A 177 11.76 5.42 -15.32
N ARG A 178 11.88 6.52 -14.57
CA ARG A 178 12.58 7.73 -15.03
C ARG A 178 13.75 8.04 -14.12
#